data_AF-A0A3M1DY87-F1
#
_entry.id   AF-A0A3M1DY87-F1
#
_cell.length_a   1.000
_cell.length_b   1.000
_cell.length_c   1.000
_cell.angle_alpha   90.00
_cell.angle_beta   90.00
_cell.angle_gamma   90.00
#
_symmetry.space_group_name_H-M   'P 1'
#
loop_
_entity.id
_entity.type
_entity.pdbx_description
1 polymer ?
#
loop_
_entity_poly.entity_id
_entity_poly.type
_entity_poly.pdbx_seq_one_letter_code
_entity_poly.pdbx_strand_id
1 'polypeptide(L)'
;MKRRILGLFALLLGGCVGAPQGVEPVTDFQLERYLGTWYEIARLDHRFERGLSRVTAEYSLRDDGGIRVINRGFNETNGEWKQAIGRAYVTG
;
A
#
# COMPACT_ATOMS: atom_id res chain seq x y z
N MET A 1 -6.59 26.27 32.21
CA MET A 1 -5.23 25.68 32.02
C MET A 1 -5.25 24.31 31.34
N LYS A 2 -6.07 23.33 31.75
CA LYS A 2 -6.08 21.96 31.19
C LYS A 2 -6.35 21.88 29.66
N ARG A 3 -7.24 22.72 29.12
CA ARG A 3 -7.54 22.79 27.67
C ARG A 3 -6.37 23.32 26.81
N ARG A 4 -5.50 24.18 27.35
CA ARG A 4 -4.33 24.71 26.61
C ARG A 4 -3.20 23.69 26.54
N ILE A 5 -3.07 22.82 27.55
CA ILE A 5 -2.10 21.73 27.59
C ILE A 5 -2.44 20.65 26.54
N LEU A 6 -3.73 20.37 26.32
CA LEU A 6 -4.18 19.39 25.34
C LEU A 6 -3.89 19.81 23.89
N GLY A 7 -3.98 21.11 23.58
CA GLY A 7 -3.63 21.64 22.25
C GLY A 7 -2.13 21.62 21.95
N LEU A 8 -1.29 21.78 22.97
CA LEU A 8 0.17 21.74 22.83
C LEU A 8 0.69 20.32 22.57
N PHE A 9 0.00 19.28 23.05
CA PHE A 9 0.36 17.88 22.83
C PHE A 9 0.02 17.39 21.41
N ALA A 10 -1.01 17.95 20.78
CA ALA A 10 -1.40 17.59 19.40
C ALA A 10 -0.39 18.07 18.35
N LEU A 11 0.32 19.17 18.62
CA LEU A 11 1.39 19.70 17.76
C LEU A 11 2.64 18.80 17.74
N LEU A 12 2.80 17.91 18.71
CA LEU A 12 3.95 16.99 18.83
C LEU A 12 3.76 15.67 18.06
N LEU A 13 2.63 15.47 17.38
CA LEU A 13 2.33 14.25 16.62
C LEU A 13 2.66 14.36 15.11
N GLY A 14 3.34 15.43 14.68
CA GLY A 14 3.81 15.57 13.31
C GLY A 14 5.04 14.70 13.05
N GLY A 15 4.88 13.60 12.32
CA GLY A 15 5.98 12.78 11.81
C GLY A 15 6.21 13.01 10.32
N CYS A 16 7.48 13.10 9.91
CA CYS A 16 7.84 13.11 8.49
C CYS A 16 7.69 11.69 7.92
N VAL A 17 6.87 11.53 6.88
CA VAL A 17 6.82 10.32 6.06
C VAL A 17 7.70 10.55 4.84
N GLY A 18 8.66 9.67 4.59
CA GLY A 18 9.57 9.74 3.45
C GLY A 18 10.15 8.37 3.13
N ALA A 19 10.85 8.27 2.00
CA ALA A 19 11.53 7.05 1.62
C ALA A 19 12.60 6.67 2.68
N PRO A 20 12.78 5.38 2.98
CA PRO A 20 13.85 4.93 3.87
C PRO A 20 15.23 5.35 3.34
N GLN A 21 16.17 5.59 4.25
CA GLN A 21 17.54 5.92 3.86
C GLN A 21 18.16 4.79 3.03
N GLY A 22 18.80 5.15 1.91
CA GLY A 22 19.44 4.19 1.01
C GLY A 22 18.49 3.51 0.02
N VAL A 23 17.23 3.96 -0.08
CA VAL A 23 16.28 3.52 -1.11
C VAL A 23 16.04 4.66 -2.10
N GLU A 24 16.27 4.40 -3.38
CA GLU A 24 16.07 5.35 -4.46
C GLU A 24 14.83 4.96 -5.29
N PRO A 25 13.73 5.75 -5.25
CA PRO A 25 12.56 5.51 -6.11
C PRO A 25 12.88 5.70 -7.60
N VAL A 26 12.13 5.01 -8.46
CA VAL A 26 12.21 5.21 -9.91
C VAL A 26 11.77 6.64 -10.27
N THR A 27 12.62 7.40 -10.96
CA THR A 27 12.30 8.72 -11.51
C THR A 27 11.58 8.59 -12.85
N ASP A 28 10.85 9.64 -13.26
CA ASP A 28 10.08 9.69 -14.52
C ASP A 28 9.09 8.52 -14.68
N PHE A 29 8.47 8.13 -13.56
CA PHE A 29 7.53 7.02 -13.51
C PHE A 29 6.25 7.31 -14.33
N GLN A 30 5.95 6.41 -15.27
CA GLN A 30 4.78 6.50 -16.15
C GLN A 30 3.65 5.63 -15.60
N LEU A 31 2.74 6.23 -14.82
CA LEU A 31 1.68 5.51 -14.10
C LEU A 31 0.81 4.66 -15.04
N GLU A 32 0.45 5.18 -16.21
CA GLU A 32 -0.42 4.51 -17.18
C GLU A 32 0.13 3.15 -17.61
N ARG A 33 1.45 3.01 -17.67
CA ARG A 33 2.13 1.77 -18.04
C ARG A 33 2.25 0.77 -16.89
N TYR A 34 2.06 1.24 -15.66
CA TYR A 34 2.11 0.41 -14.45
C TYR A 34 0.74 -0.22 -14.12
N LEU A 35 -0.35 0.35 -14.66
CA LEU A 35 -1.70 -0.18 -14.48
C LEU A 35 -1.83 -1.61 -15.01
N GLY A 36 -2.84 -2.31 -14.50
CA GLY A 36 -3.11 -3.71 -14.83
C GLY A 36 -2.65 -4.66 -13.72
N THR A 37 -2.45 -5.93 -14.09
CA THR A 37 -2.20 -7.01 -13.13
C THR A 37 -0.72 -7.38 -13.06
N TRP A 38 -0.20 -7.41 -11.86
CA TRP A 38 1.13 -7.91 -11.53
C TRP A 38 1.03 -9.22 -10.78
N TYR A 39 1.92 -10.15 -11.09
CA TYR A 39 2.05 -11.43 -10.38
C TYR A 39 3.17 -11.32 -9.35
N GLU A 40 2.88 -11.70 -8.12
CA GLU A 40 3.90 -11.74 -7.07
C GLU A 40 4.80 -12.96 -7.28
N ILE A 41 6.08 -12.71 -7.59
CA ILE A 41 7.08 -13.77 -7.81
C ILE A 41 7.77 -14.16 -6.50
N ALA A 42 8.02 -13.18 -5.62
CA ALA A 42 8.63 -13.37 -4.31
C ALA A 42 8.24 -12.23 -3.37
N ARG A 43 8.27 -12.50 -2.06
CA ARG A 43 7.98 -11.53 -1.00
C ARG A 43 8.74 -11.84 0.28
N LEU A 44 8.86 -10.84 1.16
CA LEU A 44 9.18 -11.06 2.56
C LEU A 44 7.93 -11.54 3.31
N ASP A 45 8.07 -12.44 4.27
CA ASP A 45 6.90 -12.99 4.97
C ASP A 45 6.26 -11.94 5.89
N HIS A 46 5.03 -11.56 5.56
CA HIS A 46 4.18 -10.72 6.39
C HIS A 46 2.89 -11.44 6.75
N ARG A 47 2.40 -11.20 7.98
CA ARG A 47 1.26 -11.95 8.57
C ARG A 47 -0.01 -11.95 7.72
N PHE A 48 -0.25 -10.90 6.93
CA PHE A 48 -1.48 -10.74 6.16
C PHE A 48 -1.52 -11.57 4.86
N GLU A 49 -0.37 -12.06 4.39
CA GLU A 49 -0.28 -12.86 3.14
C GLU A 49 0.13 -14.31 3.39
N ARG A 50 0.43 -14.66 4.64
CA ARG A 50 0.90 -15.98 5.02
C ARG A 50 -0.12 -17.06 4.61
N GLY A 51 0.38 -18.08 3.92
CA GLY A 51 -0.43 -19.18 3.41
C GLY A 51 -1.24 -18.86 2.14
N LEU A 52 -1.03 -17.68 1.52
CA LEU A 52 -1.59 -17.36 0.21
C LEU A 52 -0.61 -17.70 -0.91
N SER A 53 -1.13 -18.34 -1.96
CA SER A 53 -0.45 -18.59 -3.23
C SER A 53 -1.18 -17.91 -4.40
N ARG A 54 -0.60 -17.95 -5.61
CA ARG A 54 -1.16 -17.33 -6.84
C ARG A 54 -1.54 -15.86 -6.62
N VAL A 55 -0.65 -15.13 -5.93
CA VAL A 55 -0.91 -13.77 -5.51
C VAL A 55 -0.76 -12.80 -6.68
N THR A 56 -1.70 -11.86 -6.76
CA THR A 56 -1.75 -10.81 -7.77
C THR A 56 -2.06 -9.47 -7.14
N ALA A 57 -1.53 -8.41 -7.75
CA ALA A 57 -1.88 -7.02 -7.46
C ALA A 57 -2.43 -6.37 -8.75
N GLU A 58 -3.68 -5.89 -8.73
CA GLU A 58 -4.28 -5.13 -9.82
C GLU A 58 -4.31 -3.65 -9.48
N TYR A 59 -3.80 -2.82 -10.38
CA TYR A 59 -3.78 -1.37 -10.25
C TYR A 59 -4.70 -0.73 -11.30
N SER A 60 -5.60 0.14 -10.85
CA SER A 60 -6.42 0.96 -11.75
C SER A 60 -6.52 2.39 -11.25
N LEU A 61 -6.71 3.33 -12.18
CA LEU A 61 -7.01 4.71 -11.83
C LEU A 61 -8.36 4.82 -11.10
N ARG A 62 -8.47 5.88 -10.29
CA ARG A 62 -9.69 6.32 -9.63
C ARG A 62 -10.01 7.75 -10.07
N ASP A 63 -11.28 8.12 -9.99
CA ASP A 63 -11.75 9.46 -10.36
C ASP A 63 -11.15 10.58 -9.49
N ASP A 64 -10.69 10.25 -8.28
CA ASP A 64 -10.03 11.17 -7.35
C ASP A 64 -8.54 11.36 -7.63
N GLY A 65 -8.03 10.84 -8.76
CA GLY A 65 -6.61 10.86 -9.12
C GLY A 65 -5.74 9.88 -8.34
N GLY A 66 -6.32 9.10 -7.42
CA GLY A 66 -5.65 8.01 -6.74
C GLY A 66 -5.61 6.72 -7.56
N ILE A 67 -4.98 5.69 -6.98
CA ILE A 67 -4.88 4.35 -7.58
C ILE A 67 -5.64 3.39 -6.69
N ARG A 68 -6.58 2.63 -7.26
CA ARG A 68 -7.21 1.48 -6.62
C ARG A 68 -6.24 0.31 -6.73
N VAL A 69 -5.99 -0.34 -5.60
CA VAL A 69 -5.12 -1.51 -5.52
C VAL A 69 -5.95 -2.70 -5.07
N ILE A 70 -5.94 -3.80 -5.81
CA ILE A 70 -6.56 -5.04 -5.41
C ILE A 70 -5.47 -6.10 -5.26
N ASN A 71 -5.20 -6.51 -4.02
CA ASN A 71 -4.34 -7.67 -3.75
C ASN A 71 -5.24 -8.90 -3.56
N ARG A 72 -4.98 -9.97 -4.32
CA ARG A 72 -5.75 -11.21 -4.27
C ARG A 72 -4.82 -12.41 -4.23
N GLY A 73 -5.12 -13.37 -3.37
CA GLY A 73 -4.37 -14.62 -3.22
C GLY A 73 -5.27 -15.81 -2.89
N PHE A 74 -4.84 -17.00 -3.26
CA PHE A 74 -5.55 -18.25 -2.99
C PHE A 74 -5.04 -18.85 -1.67
N ASN A 75 -5.93 -19.09 -0.72
CA ASN A 75 -5.60 -19.73 0.54
C ASN A 75 -5.64 -21.25 0.37
N GLU A 76 -4.48 -21.90 0.46
CA GLU A 76 -4.37 -23.34 0.20
C GLU A 76 -4.98 -24.20 1.32
N THR A 77 -5.13 -23.66 2.52
CA THR A 77 -5.68 -24.39 3.66
C THR A 77 -7.20 -24.59 3.55
N ASN A 78 -7.93 -23.56 3.13
CA ASN A 78 -9.39 -23.63 3.03
C ASN A 78 -9.92 -23.60 1.58
N GLY A 79 -9.06 -23.45 0.59
CA GLY A 79 -9.42 -23.51 -0.83
C GLY A 79 -10.14 -22.26 -1.35
N GLU A 80 -10.01 -21.12 -0.67
CA GLU A 80 -10.74 -19.90 -0.98
C GLU A 80 -9.82 -18.78 -1.47
N TRP A 81 -10.38 -17.89 -2.31
CA TRP A 81 -9.71 -16.65 -2.66
C TRP A 81 -9.91 -15.61 -1.56
N LYS A 82 -8.81 -14.99 -1.13
CA LYS A 82 -8.82 -13.82 -0.24
C LYS A 82 -8.41 -12.58 -1.03
N GLN A 83 -9.01 -11.45 -0.69
CA GLN A 83 -8.77 -10.19 -1.36
C GLN A 83 -8.75 -9.02 -0.36
N ALA A 84 -7.87 -8.07 -0.60
CA ALA A 84 -7.85 -6.76 0.04
C ALA A 84 -7.95 -5.65 -1.01
N ILE A 85 -8.76 -4.62 -0.72
CA ILE A 85 -8.93 -3.46 -1.59
C ILE A 85 -8.33 -2.25 -0.88
N GLY A 86 -7.35 -1.63 -1.53
CA GLY A 86 -6.62 -0.47 -1.03
C GLY A 86 -6.72 0.74 -1.97
N ARG A 87 -6.19 1.87 -1.47
CA ARG A 87 -5.99 3.10 -2.22
C ARG A 87 -4.55 3.55 -2.04
N ALA A 88 -3.92 4.00 -3.11
CA ALA A 88 -2.59 4.61 -3.09
C ALA A 88 -2.66 6.00 -3.74
N TYR A 89 -1.79 6.90 -3.27
CA TYR A 89 -1.63 8.26 -3.78
C TYR A 89 -0.14 8.53 -3.95
N VAL A 90 0.23 9.26 -5.01
CA VAL A 90 1.62 9.65 -5.24
C VAL A 90 2.00 10.71 -4.20
N THR A 91 3.08 10.46 -3.46
CA THR A 91 3.70 11.41 -2.54
C THR A 91 4.96 11.93 -3.23
N GLY A 92 5.03 13.24 -3.47
CA GLY A 92 6.15 13.88 -4.17
C GLY A 92 7.50 13.71 -3.48
#